data_AF-A0A9J7KSY7-F1
#
_entry.id   AF-A0A9J7KSY7-F1
#
_cell.length_a   1.000
_cell.length_b   1.000
_cell.length_c   1.000
_cell.angle_alpha   90.00
_cell.angle_beta   90.00
_cell.angle_gamma   90.00
#
_symmetry.space_group_name_H-M   'P 1'
#
loop_
_entity.id
_entity.type
_entity.pdbx_description
1 polymer ?
#
loop_
_entity_poly.entity_id
_entity_poly.type
_entity_poly.pdbx_seq_one_letter_code
_entity_poly.pdbx_strand_id
1 'polypeptide(L)'
;MDCEKLPNGPYHRCPQGRCIHHLSLCNNVNDCGDFSDEENCDSDVPFEVRVRGGETEGQGRVEVKYRGEWGLVCDDKWDIKDAGVVCREMGYPLGAEEVYYRSSYGAGSQPFVLDDLDCIGTESSLQECAHAPWGKHDCSRGEAAAVKCKLRQGCREDEHHCINHKCIPSSFLCDGQKRLRGLE
;
A
#
# COMPACT_ATOMS: atom_id res chain seq x y z
N MET A 1 18.41 27.42 -4.31
CA MET A 1 18.02 26.65 -3.11
C MET A 1 18.72 25.32 -3.09
N ASP A 2 19.00 24.80 -1.90
CA ASP A 2 19.48 23.43 -1.69
C ASP A 2 18.28 22.52 -1.42
N CYS A 3 17.96 21.62 -2.34
CA CYS A 3 16.74 20.80 -2.24
C CYS A 3 16.81 19.83 -1.05
N GLU A 4 18.01 19.43 -0.63
CA GLU A 4 18.26 18.53 0.50
C GLU A 4 17.91 19.14 1.87
N LYS A 5 17.67 20.45 1.94
CA LYS A 5 17.36 21.18 3.18
C LYS A 5 15.87 21.48 3.36
N LEU A 6 15.03 20.99 2.45
CA LEU A 6 13.60 21.22 2.52
C LEU A 6 12.95 20.28 3.55
N PRO A 7 12.03 20.78 4.40
CA PRO A 7 11.27 19.92 5.31
C PRO A 7 10.30 19.05 4.52
N ASN A 8 9.95 17.87 5.05
CA ASN A 8 8.92 16.94 4.56
C ASN A 8 9.31 15.91 3.49
N GLY A 9 10.61 15.57 3.33
CA GLY A 9 11.01 14.40 2.55
C GLY A 9 12.24 14.63 1.67
N PRO A 10 12.62 13.64 0.85
CA PRO A 10 13.59 13.81 -0.21
C PRO A 10 13.00 14.66 -1.35
N TYR A 11 13.85 15.51 -1.91
CA TYR A 11 13.50 16.37 -3.03
C TYR A 11 14.45 16.11 -4.20
N HIS A 12 13.90 16.12 -5.40
CA HIS A 12 14.65 16.06 -6.63
C HIS A 12 14.93 17.48 -7.15
N ARG A 13 16.13 17.69 -7.68
CA ARG A 13 16.52 18.96 -8.31
C ARG A 13 16.41 18.83 -9.83
N CYS A 14 15.43 19.50 -10.41
CA CYS A 14 15.26 19.62 -11.85
C CYS A 14 16.47 20.31 -12.52
N PRO A 15 16.72 20.09 -13.82
CA PRO A 15 17.80 20.74 -14.58
C PRO A 15 17.77 22.27 -14.51
N GLN A 16 16.58 22.86 -14.44
CA GLN A 16 16.35 24.30 -14.35
C GLN A 16 16.53 24.86 -12.92
N GLY A 17 16.93 24.03 -11.95
CA GLY A 17 17.19 24.41 -10.57
C GLY A 17 15.95 24.46 -9.66
N ARG A 18 14.77 24.11 -10.17
CA ARG A 18 13.54 23.89 -9.39
C ARG A 18 13.69 22.63 -8.53
N CYS A 19 13.17 22.66 -7.30
CA CYS A 19 13.06 21.49 -6.44
C CYS A 19 11.64 20.94 -6.50
N ILE A 20 11.48 19.64 -6.75
CA ILE A 20 10.20 18.93 -6.71
C ILE A 20 10.27 17.78 -5.70
N HIS A 21 9.13 17.34 -5.19
CA HIS A 21 9.10 16.23 -4.24
C HIS A 21 9.48 14.91 -4.93
N HIS A 22 10.03 13.94 -4.21
CA HIS A 22 10.43 12.68 -4.83
C HIS A 22 9.24 11.86 -5.40
N LEU A 23 8.06 12.01 -4.78
CA LEU A 23 6.79 11.47 -5.28
C LEU A 23 6.32 12.11 -6.60
N SER A 24 6.84 13.29 -6.94
CA SER A 24 6.57 13.96 -8.22
C SER A 24 7.38 13.40 -9.38
N LEU A 25 8.32 12.49 -9.14
CA LEU A 25 9.00 11.81 -10.22
C LEU A 25 8.12 10.69 -10.77
N CYS A 26 8.05 10.60 -12.09
CA CYS A 26 7.38 9.52 -12.79
C CYS A 26 5.91 9.36 -12.39
N ASN A 27 5.20 10.47 -12.24
CA ASN A 27 3.78 10.50 -11.94
C ASN A 27 2.93 10.91 -13.16
N ASN A 28 3.53 10.97 -14.35
CA ASN A 28 2.98 11.47 -15.61
C ASN A 28 2.60 12.96 -15.59
N VAL A 29 3.21 13.77 -14.72
CA VAL A 29 3.01 15.22 -14.63
C VAL A 29 4.34 15.93 -14.86
N ASN A 30 4.32 16.98 -15.68
CA ASN A 30 5.50 17.82 -15.89
C ASN A 30 5.69 18.80 -14.72
N ASP A 31 6.20 18.32 -13.58
CA ASP A 31 6.52 19.11 -12.41
C ASP A 31 7.84 19.90 -12.60
N CYS A 32 8.81 19.39 -13.38
CA CYS A 32 10.06 20.10 -13.70
C CYS A 32 9.93 21.21 -14.76
N GLY A 33 8.88 21.18 -15.58
CA GLY A 33 8.64 22.13 -16.68
C GLY A 33 9.21 21.68 -18.03
N ASP A 34 10.16 20.76 -18.06
CA ASP A 34 10.78 20.17 -19.26
C ASP A 34 10.60 18.64 -19.39
N PHE A 35 9.73 18.03 -18.58
CA PHE A 35 9.49 16.58 -18.49
C PHE A 35 10.67 15.72 -18.03
N SER A 36 11.77 16.30 -17.56
CA SER A 36 12.93 15.54 -17.08
C SER A 36 12.63 14.67 -15.85
N ASP A 37 11.58 15.00 -15.10
CA ASP A 37 11.03 14.23 -13.98
C ASP A 37 10.29 12.95 -14.39
N GLU A 38 9.94 12.82 -15.67
CA GLU A 38 9.24 11.69 -16.26
C GLU A 38 10.16 10.83 -17.15
N GLU A 39 11.46 11.10 -17.13
CA GLU A 39 12.46 10.31 -17.84
C GLU A 39 13.06 9.24 -16.93
N ASN A 40 13.34 8.05 -17.49
CA ASN A 40 13.99 6.92 -16.81
C ASN A 40 13.24 6.45 -15.53
N CYS A 41 11.96 6.14 -15.69
CA CYS A 41 11.08 5.75 -14.59
C CYS A 41 11.25 4.32 -14.07
N ASP A 42 12.19 3.56 -14.64
CA ASP A 42 12.57 2.24 -14.14
C ASP A 42 13.32 2.40 -12.81
N SER A 43 12.58 2.40 -11.70
CA SER A 43 13.17 2.34 -10.37
C SER A 43 13.23 0.90 -9.88
N ASP A 44 14.41 0.44 -9.46
CA ASP A 44 14.60 -0.83 -8.73
C ASP A 44 13.97 -0.83 -7.31
N VAL A 45 13.17 0.19 -7.00
CA VAL A 45 12.52 0.34 -5.69
C VAL A 45 11.17 -0.38 -5.76
N PRO A 46 10.94 -1.41 -4.93
CA PRO A 46 9.68 -2.13 -4.93
C PRO A 46 8.54 -1.25 -4.42
N PHE A 47 7.39 -1.36 -5.06
CA PHE A 47 6.11 -0.93 -4.50
C PHE A 47 5.69 -1.91 -3.40
N GLU A 48 5.25 -1.38 -2.25
CA GLU A 48 4.83 -2.20 -1.11
C GLU A 48 3.51 -1.69 -0.54
N VAL A 49 2.67 -2.60 -0.03
CA VAL A 49 1.40 -2.26 0.64
C VAL A 49 1.39 -2.86 2.04
N ARG A 50 0.85 -2.11 3.01
CA ARG A 50 0.60 -2.61 4.37
C ARG A 50 -0.67 -2.02 4.97
N VAL A 51 -1.16 -2.68 6.01
CA VAL A 51 -2.22 -2.14 6.89
C VAL A 51 -1.71 -1.86 8.29
N ARG A 52 -2.20 -0.79 8.91
CA ARG A 52 -1.82 -0.35 10.27
C ARG A 52 -3.02 0.07 11.11
N GLY A 53 -2.90 -0.10 12.43
CA GLY A 53 -3.89 0.38 13.40
C GLY A 53 -5.09 -0.53 13.64
N GLY A 54 -5.20 -1.66 12.93
CA GLY A 54 -6.19 -2.69 13.23
C GLY A 54 -5.83 -3.55 14.43
N GLU A 55 -6.85 -4.14 15.05
CA GLU A 55 -6.72 -5.07 16.17
C GLU A 55 -6.34 -6.49 15.71
N THR A 56 -6.67 -6.83 14.47
CA THR A 56 -6.44 -8.16 13.87
C THR A 56 -5.57 -8.07 12.62
N GLU A 57 -4.92 -9.18 12.25
CA GLU A 57 -4.15 -9.26 11.00
C GLU A 57 -5.04 -9.02 9.78
N GLY A 58 -4.53 -8.29 8.79
CA GLY A 58 -5.27 -7.99 7.56
C GLY A 58 -6.32 -6.90 7.73
N GLN A 59 -6.32 -6.19 8.87
CA GLN A 59 -7.23 -5.10 9.14
C GLN A 59 -6.45 -3.82 9.47
N GLY A 60 -6.89 -2.68 8.93
CA GLY A 60 -6.36 -1.37 9.29
C GLY A 60 -6.38 -0.35 8.17
N ARG A 61 -5.82 0.84 8.47
CA ARG A 61 -5.53 1.90 7.50
C ARG A 61 -4.53 1.40 6.48
N VAL A 62 -4.80 1.65 5.21
CA VAL A 62 -3.92 1.31 4.09
C VAL A 62 -2.79 2.32 3.98
N GLU A 63 -1.56 1.82 3.91
CA GLU A 63 -0.37 2.60 3.62
C GLU A 63 0.38 1.94 2.47
N VAL A 64 0.87 2.75 1.53
CA VAL A 64 1.63 2.29 0.36
C VAL A 64 3.02 2.90 0.37
N LYS A 65 3.99 2.19 -0.19
CA LYS A 65 5.36 2.67 -0.34
C LYS A 65 5.65 2.89 -1.81
N TYR A 66 5.81 4.15 -2.19
CA TYR A 66 6.16 4.56 -3.54
C TYR A 66 7.49 5.30 -3.51
N ARG A 67 8.43 4.92 -4.39
CA ARG A 67 9.80 5.51 -4.47
C ARG A 67 10.52 5.58 -3.12
N GLY A 68 10.28 4.58 -2.26
CA GLY A 68 10.96 4.40 -0.97
C GLY A 68 10.26 5.06 0.22
N GLU A 69 9.19 5.82 -0.01
CA GLU A 69 8.48 6.57 1.02
C GLU A 69 7.11 5.99 1.30
N TRP A 70 6.77 5.87 2.59
CA TRP A 70 5.44 5.44 3.01
C TRP A 70 4.47 6.62 2.97
N GLY A 71 3.27 6.38 2.43
CA GLY A 71 2.19 7.35 2.37
C GLY A 71 0.83 6.72 2.63
N LEU A 72 -0.15 7.58 2.88
CA LEU A 72 -1.54 7.22 3.08
C LEU A 72 -2.29 7.17 1.76
N VAL A 73 -3.30 6.31 1.71
CA VAL A 73 -4.30 6.25 0.64
C VAL A 73 -5.53 7.02 1.07
N CYS A 74 -6.03 7.89 0.20
CA CYS A 74 -7.27 8.63 0.45
C CYS A 74 -8.50 7.74 0.31
N ASP A 75 -9.56 8.04 1.06
CA ASP A 75 -10.83 7.31 1.02
C ASP A 75 -11.80 7.81 -0.05
N ASP A 76 -11.40 8.81 -0.85
CA ASP A 76 -12.13 9.24 -2.04
C ASP A 76 -12.10 8.16 -3.13
N LYS A 77 -13.30 7.84 -3.63
CA LYS A 77 -13.61 6.69 -4.51
C LYS A 77 -13.27 5.31 -3.97
N TRP A 78 -12.68 5.21 -2.78
CA TRP A 78 -12.28 3.95 -2.17
C TRP A 78 -13.44 2.94 -2.05
N ASP A 79 -13.32 1.84 -2.77
CA ASP A 79 -14.34 0.80 -2.80
C ASP A 79 -13.78 -0.62 -2.56
N ILE A 80 -14.68 -1.60 -2.60
CA ILE A 80 -14.34 -3.00 -2.31
C ILE A 80 -13.40 -3.63 -3.35
N LYS A 81 -13.33 -3.08 -4.58
CA LYS A 81 -12.42 -3.54 -5.62
C LYS A 81 -11.00 -3.07 -5.33
N ASP A 82 -10.83 -1.81 -4.95
CA ASP A 82 -9.53 -1.25 -4.56
C ASP A 82 -8.96 -2.01 -3.36
N ALA A 83 -9.80 -2.16 -2.34
CA ALA A 83 -9.50 -2.94 -1.15
C ALA A 83 -9.21 -4.41 -1.48
N GLY A 84 -9.91 -4.97 -2.48
CA GLY A 84 -9.68 -6.31 -2.98
C GLY A 84 -8.28 -6.50 -3.56
N VAL A 85 -7.80 -5.53 -4.34
CA VAL A 85 -6.42 -5.49 -4.87
C VAL A 85 -5.42 -5.43 -3.72
N VAL A 86 -5.59 -4.49 -2.79
CA VAL A 86 -4.75 -4.37 -1.58
C VAL A 86 -4.64 -5.68 -0.82
N CYS A 87 -5.77 -6.32 -0.55
CA CYS A 87 -5.79 -7.58 0.20
C CYS A 87 -5.06 -8.70 -0.55
N ARG A 88 -5.27 -8.84 -1.87
CA ARG A 88 -4.57 -9.87 -2.65
C ARG A 88 -3.08 -9.62 -2.72
N GLU A 89 -2.67 -8.36 -2.90
CA GLU A 89 -1.27 -7.94 -2.91
C GLU A 89 -0.58 -8.23 -1.57
N MET A 90 -1.30 -8.07 -0.44
CA MET A 90 -0.84 -8.46 0.89
C MET A 90 -0.93 -9.98 1.18
N GLY A 91 -1.33 -10.81 0.21
CA GLY A 91 -1.39 -12.27 0.34
C GLY A 91 -2.70 -12.82 0.89
N TYR A 92 -3.79 -12.04 0.89
CA TYR A 92 -5.14 -12.49 1.20
C TYR A 92 -5.89 -12.82 -0.11
N PRO A 93 -5.85 -14.08 -0.59
CA PRO A 93 -6.31 -14.42 -1.94
C PRO A 93 -7.82 -14.27 -2.13
N LEU A 94 -8.59 -14.19 -1.04
CA LEU A 94 -10.05 -13.99 -1.08
C LEU A 94 -10.44 -12.50 -1.22
N GLY A 95 -9.47 -11.59 -1.18
CA GLY A 95 -9.68 -10.14 -1.29
C GLY A 95 -10.23 -9.51 -0.01
N ALA A 96 -10.92 -8.38 -0.17
CA ALA A 96 -11.48 -7.62 0.94
C ALA A 96 -12.81 -8.19 1.45
N GLU A 97 -13.01 -8.09 2.76
CA GLU A 97 -14.26 -8.35 3.48
C GLU A 97 -15.05 -7.06 3.61
N GLU A 98 -14.40 -6.01 4.11
CA GLU A 98 -15.00 -4.71 4.38
C GLU A 98 -14.02 -3.59 4.02
N VAL A 99 -14.58 -2.43 3.71
CA VAL A 99 -13.86 -1.17 3.51
C VAL A 99 -14.30 -0.17 4.55
N TYR A 100 -13.38 0.70 4.95
CA TYR A 100 -13.67 1.77 5.87
C TYR A 100 -13.06 3.08 5.41
N TYR A 101 -13.71 4.12 5.90
CA TYR A 101 -13.51 5.51 5.51
C TYR A 101 -13.09 6.32 6.74
N ARG A 102 -12.88 7.61 6.51
CA ARG A 102 -12.80 8.65 7.51
C ARG A 102 -11.77 8.40 8.61
N SER A 103 -10.60 7.86 8.24
CA SER A 103 -9.52 7.56 9.18
C SER A 103 -9.95 6.69 10.36
N SER A 104 -10.88 5.74 10.13
CA SER A 104 -11.45 4.83 11.14
C SER A 104 -10.39 4.02 11.93
N TYR A 105 -9.23 3.75 11.33
CA TYR A 105 -8.09 3.09 11.95
C TYR A 105 -6.96 4.07 12.33
N GLY A 106 -7.35 5.32 12.59
CA GLY A 106 -6.48 6.46 12.86
C GLY A 106 -6.01 7.15 11.58
N ALA A 107 -5.68 8.43 11.70
CA ALA A 107 -5.22 9.28 10.60
C ALA A 107 -3.78 9.02 10.14
N GLY A 108 -3.00 8.27 10.91
CA GLY A 108 -1.56 8.11 10.65
C GLY A 108 -0.77 9.42 10.80
N SER A 109 0.53 9.34 10.46
CA SER A 109 1.47 10.46 10.48
C SER A 109 2.12 10.74 9.13
N GLN A 110 1.91 9.84 8.15
CA GLN A 110 2.47 9.95 6.80
C GLN A 110 1.62 10.93 5.97
N PRO A 111 2.17 11.54 4.91
CA PRO A 111 1.39 12.32 3.95
C PRO A 111 0.48 11.41 3.12
N PHE A 112 -0.58 11.97 2.52
CA PHE A 112 -1.33 11.28 1.47
C PHE A 112 -0.50 11.28 0.19
N VAL A 113 -0.49 10.13 -0.50
CA VAL A 113 0.32 9.95 -1.71
C VAL A 113 -0.46 9.36 -2.86
N LEU A 114 -1.63 8.80 -2.59
CA LEU A 114 -2.48 8.12 -3.55
C LEU A 114 -3.93 8.48 -3.27
N ASP A 115 -4.64 8.82 -4.34
CA ASP A 115 -5.98 9.38 -4.29
C ASP A 115 -6.76 8.95 -5.54
N ASP A 116 -8.09 9.02 -5.47
CA ASP A 116 -9.00 8.78 -6.59
C ASP A 116 -8.82 7.39 -7.22
N LEU A 117 -8.57 6.37 -6.38
CA LEU A 117 -8.41 4.98 -6.83
C LEU A 117 -9.69 4.47 -7.50
N ASP A 118 -9.54 3.86 -8.66
CA ASP A 118 -10.61 3.27 -9.45
C ASP A 118 -10.12 1.96 -10.09
N CYS A 119 -9.88 0.95 -9.23
CA CYS A 119 -9.49 -0.38 -9.68
C CYS A 119 -10.68 -1.09 -10.36
N ILE A 120 -10.38 -1.87 -11.40
CA ILE A 120 -11.31 -2.85 -11.99
C ILE A 120 -11.59 -3.98 -11.00
N GLY A 121 -10.61 -4.27 -10.13
CA GLY A 121 -10.66 -5.28 -9.07
C GLY A 121 -9.97 -6.58 -9.44
N THR A 122 -9.24 -6.64 -10.56
CA THR A 122 -8.47 -7.82 -11.03
C THR A 122 -6.97 -7.58 -11.09
N GLU A 123 -6.54 -6.36 -10.84
CA GLU A 123 -5.15 -5.93 -10.79
C GLU A 123 -4.36 -6.76 -9.76
N SER A 124 -3.08 -6.98 -10.07
CA SER A 124 -2.13 -7.65 -9.18
C SER A 124 -1.55 -6.71 -8.14
N SER A 125 -1.46 -5.42 -8.45
CA SER A 125 -0.90 -4.39 -7.59
C SER A 125 -1.71 -3.11 -7.68
N LEU A 126 -1.78 -2.38 -6.57
CA LEU A 126 -2.53 -1.11 -6.49
C LEU A 126 -2.00 -0.05 -7.47
N GLN A 127 -0.71 -0.11 -7.83
CA GLN A 127 -0.08 0.80 -8.80
C GLN A 127 -0.60 0.63 -10.24
N GLU A 128 -1.28 -0.48 -10.54
CA GLU A 128 -1.84 -0.76 -11.87
C GLU A 128 -3.25 -0.19 -12.05
N CYS A 129 -3.89 0.21 -10.94
CA CYS A 129 -5.22 0.79 -10.98
C CYS A 129 -5.19 2.20 -11.57
N ALA A 130 -6.32 2.66 -12.10
CA ALA A 130 -6.48 4.08 -12.38
C ALA A 130 -6.48 4.85 -11.06
N HIS A 131 -5.71 5.94 -10.98
CA HIS A 131 -5.61 6.78 -9.80
C HIS A 131 -5.12 8.19 -10.19
N ALA A 132 -5.27 9.16 -9.28
CA ALA A 132 -4.65 10.48 -9.44
C ALA A 132 -3.11 10.38 -9.45
N PRO A 133 -2.38 11.32 -10.08
CA PRO A 133 -0.93 11.33 -10.06
C PRO A 133 -0.37 11.25 -8.63
N TRP A 134 0.71 10.48 -8.45
CA TRP A 134 1.36 10.31 -7.14
C TRP A 134 1.65 11.67 -6.47
N GLY A 135 1.25 11.76 -5.19
CA GLY A 135 1.41 12.96 -4.38
C GLY A 135 0.43 14.11 -4.70
N LYS A 136 -0.49 13.94 -5.66
CA LYS A 136 -1.60 14.89 -5.89
C LYS A 136 -2.86 14.34 -5.23
N HIS A 137 -3.37 15.11 -4.28
CA HIS A 137 -4.61 14.81 -3.55
C HIS A 137 -5.19 16.11 -2.99
N ASP A 138 -6.48 16.14 -2.65
CA ASP A 138 -7.11 17.21 -1.86
C ASP A 138 -7.55 16.74 -0.45
N CYS A 139 -7.16 15.52 -0.10
CA CYS A 139 -7.52 14.88 1.16
C CYS A 139 -6.90 15.52 2.42
N SER A 140 -7.72 15.59 3.45
CA SER A 140 -7.42 16.04 4.80
C SER A 140 -7.05 14.88 5.72
N ARG A 141 -6.53 15.17 6.93
CA ARG A 141 -6.14 14.15 7.93
C ARG A 141 -7.25 13.15 8.27
N GLY A 142 -8.50 13.53 8.04
CA GLY A 142 -9.67 12.71 8.33
C GLY A 142 -10.00 11.67 7.27
N GLU A 143 -9.29 11.61 6.15
CA GLU A 143 -9.73 10.90 4.91
C GLU A 143 -8.84 9.70 4.57
N ALA A 144 -8.27 9.02 5.58
CA ALA A 144 -7.48 7.83 5.32
C ALA A 144 -8.36 6.59 5.09
N ALA A 145 -8.12 5.92 3.97
CA ALA A 145 -8.75 4.66 3.60
C ALA A 145 -8.28 3.51 4.48
N ALA A 146 -9.17 2.56 4.73
CA ALA A 146 -8.90 1.37 5.49
C ALA A 146 -9.64 0.15 4.94
N VAL A 147 -9.14 -1.04 5.30
CA VAL A 147 -9.65 -2.33 4.83
C VAL A 147 -9.65 -3.35 5.94
N LYS A 148 -10.55 -4.33 5.83
CA LYS A 148 -10.44 -5.64 6.46
C LYS A 148 -10.42 -6.72 5.39
N CYS A 149 -9.36 -7.51 5.35
CA CYS A 149 -9.20 -8.58 4.41
C CYS A 149 -9.94 -9.85 4.86
N LYS A 150 -10.45 -10.60 3.89
CA LYS A 150 -11.00 -11.93 4.14
C LYS A 150 -9.85 -12.85 4.52
N LEU A 151 -9.83 -13.24 5.79
CA LEU A 151 -9.10 -14.43 6.21
C LEU A 151 -9.68 -15.63 5.48
N ARG A 152 -8.83 -16.59 5.09
CA ARG A 152 -9.36 -17.90 4.70
C ARG A 152 -10.11 -18.45 5.91
N GLN A 153 -11.42 -18.63 5.78
CA GLN A 153 -12.18 -19.40 6.76
C GLN A 153 -11.71 -20.85 6.67
N GLY A 154 -10.80 -21.21 7.58
CA GLY A 154 -10.14 -22.50 7.56
C GLY A 154 -8.97 -22.56 6.58
N CYS A 155 -8.19 -23.63 6.70
CA CYS A 155 -7.17 -23.94 5.73
C CYS A 155 -7.79 -24.73 4.57
N ARG A 156 -7.05 -24.86 3.45
CA ARG A 156 -7.50 -25.77 2.39
C ARG A 156 -7.70 -27.18 2.96
N GLU A 157 -8.46 -28.01 2.26
CA GLU A 157 -8.72 -29.40 2.69
C GLU A 157 -7.42 -30.20 2.93
N ASP A 158 -6.34 -29.84 2.24
CA ASP A 158 -5.00 -30.40 2.37
C ASP A 158 -4.07 -29.63 3.33
N GLU A 159 -4.60 -28.69 4.10
CA GLU A 159 -3.84 -27.83 5.01
C GLU A 159 -4.39 -27.89 6.45
N HIS A 160 -3.52 -27.59 7.41
CA HIS A 160 -3.81 -27.57 8.83
C HIS A 160 -3.62 -26.18 9.41
N HIS A 161 -4.57 -25.77 10.25
CA HIS A 161 -4.58 -24.49 10.94
C HIS A 161 -3.76 -24.59 12.23
N CYS A 162 -2.58 -23.98 12.24
CA CYS A 162 -1.74 -23.89 13.41
C CYS A 162 -2.30 -22.90 14.44
N ILE A 163 -1.87 -23.05 15.70
CA ILE A 163 -2.28 -22.18 16.82
C ILE A 163 -1.93 -20.69 16.56
N ASN A 164 -0.90 -20.42 15.76
CA ASN A 164 -0.51 -19.06 15.36
C ASN A 164 -1.24 -18.55 14.10
N HIS A 165 -2.39 -19.13 13.78
CA HIS A 165 -3.23 -18.79 12.64
C HIS A 165 -2.64 -19.04 11.24
N LYS A 166 -1.48 -19.71 11.15
CA LYS A 166 -0.92 -20.13 9.86
C LYS A 166 -1.54 -21.42 9.36
N CYS A 167 -1.77 -21.49 8.06
CA CYS A 167 -2.05 -22.74 7.36
C CYS A 167 -0.74 -23.38 6.90
N ILE A 168 -0.53 -24.65 7.24
CA ILE A 168 0.56 -25.47 6.72
C ILE A 168 -0.02 -26.65 5.95
N PRO A 169 0.63 -27.18 4.90
CA PRO A 169 0.22 -28.43 4.31
C PRO A 169 0.09 -29.54 5.37
N SER A 170 -0.99 -30.31 5.32
CA SER A 170 -1.22 -31.45 6.22
C SER A 170 -0.10 -32.50 6.11
N SER A 171 0.62 -32.54 4.98
CA SER A 171 1.84 -33.33 4.80
C SER A 171 3.00 -32.93 5.72
N PHE A 172 2.95 -31.75 6.32
CA PHE A 172 3.95 -31.26 7.29
C PHE A 172 3.55 -31.53 8.74
N LEU A 173 2.36 -32.12 8.98
CA LEU A 173 2.00 -32.57 10.31
C LEU A 173 2.75 -33.85 10.66
N CYS A 174 3.21 -33.93 11.92
CA CYS A 174 3.86 -35.11 12.48
C CYS A 174 5.12 -35.58 11.72
N ASP A 175 5.77 -34.71 10.94
CA ASP A 175 6.98 -35.00 10.18
C ASP A 175 8.29 -34.89 11.01
N GLY A 176 8.16 -34.56 12.30
CA GLY A 176 9.29 -34.37 13.21
C GLY A 176 10.03 -33.04 13.06
N GLN A 177 9.56 -32.13 12.19
CA GLN A 177 10.20 -30.83 11.96
C GLN A 177 9.40 -29.68 12.59
N LYS A 178 10.06 -28.88 13.43
CA LYS A 178 9.46 -27.66 13.99
C LYS A 178 9.53 -26.53 12.96
N ARG A 179 8.49 -26.42 12.12
CA ARG A 179 8.38 -25.41 11.05
C ARG A 179 7.88 -24.04 11.53
N LEU A 180 7.37 -23.97 12.76
CA LEU A 180 7.00 -22.73 13.43
C LEU A 180 8.14 -22.30 14.37
N ARG A 181 8.94 -21.31 13.95
CA ARG A 181 9.89 -20.61 14.84
C ARG A 181 9.12 -19.51 15.58
N GLY A 182 9.33 -19.39 16.91
CA GLY A 182 8.95 -18.18 17.65
C GLY A 182 7.95 -18.32 18.81
N LEU A 183 7.91 -19.44 19.53
CA LEU A 183 7.35 -19.48 20.89
C LEU A 183 8.37 -20.19 21.78
N GLU A 184 9.27 -19.38 22.35
CA GLU A 184 9.88 -19.62 23.66
C GLU A 184 9.10 -18.77 24.67
#